data_AF-A0A2G3JYG0-F1
#
_entry.id   AF-A0A2G3JYG0-F1
#
_cell.length_a   1.000
_cell.length_b   1.000
_cell.length_c   1.000
_cell.angle_alpha   90.00
_cell.angle_beta   90.00
_cell.angle_gamma   90.00
#
_symmetry.space_group_name_H-M   'P 1'
#
loop_
_entity.id
_entity.type
_entity.pdbx_description
1 polymer ?
#
loop_
_entity_poly.entity_id
_entity_poly.type
_entity_poly.pdbx_seq_one_letter_code
_entity_poly.pdbx_strand_id
1 'polypeptide(L)'
;MTAEIMCCDYMKMVIESPDMPIVFTAKYREFGLQIMDGGSSCIRLGFCPWCGQKFPTSLRDAWFDELEKREIDPYAENIPAEFSDHRWYSHDK
;
A
#
# COMPACT_ATOMS: atom_id res chain seq x y z
N MET A 1 -5.44 11.40 0.98
CA MET A 1 -6.43 10.49 0.35
C MET A 1 -6.54 9.20 1.15
N THR A 2 -7.14 9.24 2.35
CA THR A 2 -7.24 8.08 3.27
C THR A 2 -8.68 7.63 3.51
N ALA A 3 -9.67 8.49 3.24
CA ALA A 3 -11.07 8.23 3.58
C ALA A 3 -11.74 7.12 2.75
N GLU A 4 -11.41 6.96 1.46
CA GLU A 4 -12.07 5.98 0.59
C GLU A 4 -11.60 4.53 0.78
N ILE A 5 -10.57 4.31 1.60
CA ILE A 5 -9.97 2.99 1.79
C ILE A 5 -10.45 2.33 3.11
N MET A 6 -10.99 3.13 4.04
CA MET A 6 -11.42 2.66 5.36
C MET A 6 -12.85 2.09 5.31
N CYS A 7 -12.95 0.81 5.00
CA CYS A 7 -14.21 0.09 4.82
C CYS A 7 -15.06 -0.11 6.09
N CYS A 8 -14.51 0.01 7.30
CA CYS A 8 -15.26 -0.10 8.57
C CYS A 8 -14.50 0.54 9.75
N ASP A 9 -15.20 0.75 10.86
CA ASP A 9 -14.65 1.39 12.06
C ASP A 9 -13.46 0.62 12.67
N TYR A 10 -13.50 -0.72 12.64
CA TYR A 10 -12.37 -1.54 13.12
C TYR A 10 -11.12 -1.33 12.27
N MET A 11 -11.25 -1.26 10.94
CA MET A 11 -10.11 -1.01 10.06
C MET A 11 -9.51 0.38 10.34
N LYS A 12 -10.36 1.39 10.54
CA LYS A 12 -9.92 2.74 10.89
C LYS A 12 -9.15 2.75 12.21
N MET A 13 -9.72 2.17 13.26
CA MET A 13 -9.11 2.08 14.58
C MET A 13 -7.73 1.38 14.55
N VAL A 14 -7.62 0.31 13.76
CA VAL A 14 -6.40 -0.49 13.69
C VAL A 14 -5.30 0.20 12.90
N ILE A 15 -5.62 0.88 11.80
CA ILE A 15 -4.64 1.67 11.03
C ILE A 15 -4.06 2.83 11.87
N GLU A 16 -4.88 3.42 12.74
CA GLU A 16 -4.46 4.53 13.62
C GLU A 16 -3.67 4.05 14.85
N SER A 17 -3.65 2.73 15.12
CA SER A 17 -2.97 2.16 16.28
C SER A 17 -1.53 1.74 15.95
N PRO A 18 -0.51 2.27 16.65
CA PRO A 18 0.89 1.90 16.43
C PRO A 18 1.21 0.47 16.88
N ASP A 19 0.38 -0.12 17.75
CA ASP A 19 0.59 -1.47 18.29
C ASP A 19 0.01 -2.56 17.39
N MET A 20 -0.69 -2.18 16.32
CA MET A 20 -1.31 -3.12 15.40
C MET A 20 -0.45 -3.34 14.15
N PRO A 21 -0.22 -4.60 13.74
CA PRO A 21 0.67 -4.91 12.63
C PRO A 21 0.02 -4.72 11.25
N ILE A 22 -0.91 -3.78 11.09
CA ILE A 22 -1.53 -3.48 9.79
C ILE A 22 -0.89 -2.24 9.20
N VAL A 23 -0.29 -2.40 8.03
CA VAL A 23 0.39 -1.32 7.31
C VAL A 23 -0.29 -1.04 5.98
N PHE A 24 -0.32 0.24 5.59
CA PHE A 24 -0.75 0.66 4.26
C PHE A 24 0.46 1.13 3.45
N THR A 25 0.72 0.48 2.32
CA THR A 25 1.79 0.87 1.39
C THR A 25 1.20 1.72 0.27
N ALA A 26 1.31 3.04 0.41
CA ALA A 26 0.68 4.01 -0.50
C ALA A 26 1.09 3.81 -1.97
N LYS A 27 2.38 3.64 -2.26
CA LYS A 27 2.87 3.45 -3.65
C LYS A 27 2.25 2.25 -4.38
N TYR A 28 1.77 1.25 -3.66
CA TYR A 28 1.11 0.07 -4.24
C TYR A 28 -0.40 0.05 -4.02
N ARG A 29 -0.95 1.00 -3.23
CA ARG A 29 -2.35 0.96 -2.77
C ARG A 29 -2.71 -0.39 -2.13
N GLU A 30 -1.87 -0.86 -1.20
CA GLU A 30 -2.02 -2.16 -0.56
C GLU A 30 -2.07 -2.07 0.96
N PHE A 31 -2.88 -2.95 1.57
CA PHE A 31 -2.72 -3.30 2.97
C PHE A 31 -1.88 -4.56 3.14
N GLY A 32 -1.08 -4.58 4.19
CA GLY A 32 -0.31 -5.73 4.60
C GLY A 32 -0.42 -5.98 6.10
N LEU A 33 -0.29 -7.24 6.48
CA LEU A 33 0.02 -7.66 7.84
C LEU A 33 1.54 -7.73 7.98
N GLN A 34 2.13 -6.84 8.77
CA GLN A 34 3.55 -6.83 9.06
C GLN A 34 3.95 -8.08 9.84
N ILE A 35 5.02 -8.74 9.40
CA ILE A 35 5.65 -9.83 10.13
C ILE A 35 6.56 -9.20 11.19
N MET A 36 6.29 -9.46 12.46
CA MET A 36 7.00 -8.85 13.59
C MET A 36 8.30 -9.59 13.92
N ASP A 37 9.14 -9.83 12.90
CA ASP A 37 10.44 -10.51 13.01
C ASP A 37 11.64 -9.55 13.01
N GLY A 38 11.37 -8.24 13.05
CA GLY A 38 12.37 -7.18 12.96
C GLY A 38 12.71 -6.76 11.53
N GLY A 39 12.10 -7.38 10.51
CA GLY A 39 12.22 -6.98 9.11
C GLY A 39 11.10 -6.05 8.62
N SER A 40 11.08 -5.83 7.30
CA SER A 40 10.02 -5.08 6.58
C SER A 40 9.01 -6.00 5.88
N SER A 41 9.13 -7.32 6.09
CA SER A 41 8.28 -8.32 5.47
C SER A 41 6.82 -8.14 5.86
N CYS A 42 5.93 -8.22 4.88
CA CYS A 42 4.49 -8.10 5.08
C CYS A 42 3.73 -9.12 4.25
N ILE A 43 2.63 -9.66 4.78
CA ILE A 43 1.67 -10.49 4.04
C ILE A 43 0.59 -9.57 3.49
N ARG A 44 0.43 -9.52 2.16
CA ARG A 44 -0.59 -8.69 1.52
C ARG A 44 -2.00 -9.17 1.88
N LEU A 45 -2.88 -8.24 2.22
CA LEU A 45 -4.29 -8.49 2.49
C LEU A 45 -5.13 -8.16 1.24
N GLY A 46 -5.97 -9.10 0.81
CA GLY A 46 -6.93 -8.88 -0.27
C GLY A 46 -8.32 -8.41 0.20
N PHE A 47 -8.63 -8.63 1.48
CA PHE A 47 -9.90 -8.33 2.11
C PHE A 47 -9.68 -7.78 3.52
N CYS A 48 -10.62 -6.99 4.00
CA CYS A 48 -10.66 -6.52 5.37
C CYS A 48 -10.84 -7.72 6.33
N PRO A 49 -9.93 -7.90 7.32
CA PRO A 49 -10.06 -8.96 8.32
C PRO A 49 -11.33 -8.89 9.19
N TRP A 50 -11.98 -7.72 9.25
CA TRP A 50 -13.13 -7.49 10.12
C TRP A 50 -14.47 -7.57 9.40
N CYS A 51 -14.65 -6.84 8.30
CA CYS A 51 -15.93 -6.80 7.58
C CYS A 51 -15.95 -7.64 6.28
N GLY A 52 -14.82 -8.21 5.87
CA GLY A 52 -14.71 -9.01 4.66
C GLY A 52 -14.80 -8.21 3.36
N GLN A 53 -14.85 -6.88 3.40
CA GLN A 53 -14.85 -6.07 2.18
C GLN A 53 -13.54 -6.26 1.40
N LYS A 54 -13.66 -6.47 0.09
CA LYS A 54 -12.51 -6.55 -0.81
C LYS A 54 -11.81 -5.20 -0.89
N PHE A 55 -10.49 -5.19 -0.76
CA PHE A 55 -9.71 -3.97 -0.96
C PHE A 55 -9.61 -3.58 -2.43
N PRO A 56 -9.31 -2.31 -2.73
CA PRO A 56 -9.01 -1.87 -4.08
C PRO A 56 -7.90 -2.72 -4.71
N THR A 57 -7.92 -2.82 -6.05
CA THR A 57 -6.89 -3.54 -6.79
C THR A 57 -5.51 -2.94 -6.47
N SER A 58 -4.56 -3.83 -6.17
CA SER A 58 -3.16 -3.45 -6.00
C SER A 58 -2.61 -2.82 -7.28
N LEU A 59 -1.77 -1.80 -7.09
CA LEU A 59 -0.99 -1.15 -8.15
C LEU A 59 0.46 -1.62 -8.16
N ARG A 60 0.81 -2.69 -7.44
CA ARG A 60 2.19 -3.19 -7.35
C ARG A 60 2.78 -3.50 -8.71
N ASP A 61 2.10 -4.30 -9.51
CA ASP A 61 2.60 -4.68 -10.84
C ASP A 61 2.71 -3.44 -11.74
N ALA A 62 1.67 -2.58 -11.74
CA ALA A 62 1.67 -1.32 -12.50
C ALA A 62 2.80 -0.36 -12.09
N TRP A 63 3.20 -0.36 -10.81
CA TRP A 63 4.33 0.43 -10.33
C TRP A 63 5.66 -0.06 -10.92
N PHE A 64 5.88 -1.38 -10.97
CA PHE A 64 7.08 -1.95 -11.59
C PHE A 64 7.09 -1.68 -13.09
N ASP A 65 5.96 -1.90 -13.77
CA ASP A 65 5.82 -1.64 -15.21
C ASP A 65 6.12 -0.17 -15.54
N GLU A 66 5.67 0.77 -14.71
CA GLU A 66 5.89 2.21 -14.94
C GLU A 66 7.35 2.62 -14.71
N LEU A 67 8.03 2.04 -13.72
CA LEU A 67 9.46 2.27 -13.54
C LEU A 67 10.28 1.70 -14.69
N GLU A 68 9.95 0.50 -15.16
CA GLU A 68 10.61 -0.14 -16.29
C GLU A 68 10.46 0.70 -17.58
N LYS A 69 9.26 1.21 -17.87
CA LYS A 69 9.01 2.11 -19.02
C LYS A 69 9.87 3.38 -18.99
N ARG A 70 10.22 3.84 -17.79
CA ARG A 70 11.05 5.04 -17.57
C ARG A 70 12.54 4.71 -17.43
N GLU A 71 12.92 3.45 -17.63
CA GLU A 71 14.28 2.95 -17.48
C GLU A 71 14.86 3.20 -16.07
N ILE A 72 14.00 3.15 -15.04
CA ILE A 72 14.36 3.34 -13.63
C ILE A 72 14.50 1.96 -12.98
N ASP A 73 15.64 1.69 -12.35
CA ASP A 73 15.82 0.50 -11.53
C ASP A 73 14.91 0.57 -10.28
N PRO A 74 13.97 -0.39 -10.09
CA PRO A 74 13.05 -0.40 -8.96
C PRO A 74 13.71 -0.65 -7.60
N TYR A 75 15.00 -0.96 -7.58
CA TYR A 75 15.81 -1.14 -6.37
C TYR A 75 16.83 -0.01 -6.15
N ALA A 76 16.83 1.01 -7.02
CA ALA A 76 17.71 2.15 -6.87
C ALA A 76 17.38 2.97 -5.60
N GLU A 77 18.41 3.58 -5.02
CA GLU A 77 18.23 4.46 -3.86
C GLU A 77 17.54 5.78 -4.22
N ASN A 78 17.59 6.19 -5.49
CA ASN A 78 17.15 7.49 -5.99
C ASN A 78 15.89 7.42 -6.87
N ILE A 79 14.93 6.55 -6.54
CA ILE A 79 13.62 6.52 -7.20
C ILE A 79 12.92 7.88 -7.01
N PRO A 80 12.32 8.50 -8.05
CA PRO A 80 11.66 9.79 -7.93
C PRO A 80 10.59 9.78 -6.84
N ALA A 81 10.53 10.85 -6.05
CA ALA A 81 9.69 10.91 -4.85
C ALA A 81 8.19 10.68 -5.11
N GLU A 82 7.70 10.97 -6.32
CA GLU A 82 6.31 10.67 -6.71
C GLU A 82 5.94 9.19 -6.67
N PHE A 83 6.91 8.28 -6.87
CA PHE A 83 6.73 6.83 -6.81
C PHE A 83 6.77 6.27 -5.38
N SER A 84 6.93 7.12 -4.37
CA SER A 84 6.89 6.71 -2.95
C SER A 84 5.49 6.68 -2.35
N ASP A 85 4.52 7.33 -2.99
CA ASP A 85 3.16 7.45 -2.48
C ASP A 85 2.10 7.45 -3.60
N HIS A 86 0.96 8.09 -3.36
CA HIS A 86 -0.17 8.10 -4.28
C HIS A 86 0.02 9.01 -5.49
N ARG A 87 0.99 9.92 -5.47
CA ARG A 87 1.16 10.97 -6.50
C ARG A 87 1.33 10.40 -7.90
N TRP A 88 2.06 9.30 -8.06
CA TRP A 88 2.28 8.72 -9.41
C TRP A 88 1.02 8.18 -10.09
N TYR A 89 -0.03 7.79 -9.33
CA TYR A 89 -1.29 7.28 -9.88
C TYR A 89 -2.50 8.19 -9.64
N SER A 90 -2.29 9.38 -9.05
CA SER A 90 -3.39 10.31 -8.74
C SER A 90 -3.96 11.03 -9.98
N HIS A 91 -3.53 10.65 -11.18
CA HIS A 91 -4.01 11.17 -12.46
C HIS A 91 -5.22 10.41 -13.03
N ASP A 92 -5.59 9.26 -12.45
CA ASP A 92 -6.86 8.58 -12.75
C ASP A 92 -8.01 9.31 -12.03
N LYS A 93 -8.63 10.28 -12.72
CA LYS A 93 -9.98 10.78 -12.41
C LYS A 93 -10.94 10.39 -13.51
#